data_AF-A0A0N7JEL5-F1
#
_entry.id   AF-A0A0N7JEL5-F1
#
_cell.length_a   1.000
_cell.length_b   1.000
_cell.length_c   1.000
_cell.angle_alpha   90.00
_cell.angle_beta   90.00
_cell.angle_gamma   90.00
#
_symmetry.space_group_name_H-M   'P 1'
#
loop_
_entity.id
_entity.type
_entity.pdbx_description
1 polymer ?
#
loop_
_entity_poly.entity_id
_entity_poly.type
_entity_poly.pdbx_seq_one_letter_code
_entity_poly.pdbx_strand_id
1 'polypeptide(L)' 'MSLSFSLTEALPVIQQYYPYELEAAYTPTYNIGIYMPGMVIRADEPHLMKKMYYSWFPFF' A
#
# COMPACT_ATOMS: atom_id res chain seq x y z
N MET A 1 14.02 14.65 8.49
CA MET A 1 13.92 14.02 7.16
C MET A 1 12.50 13.51 6.99
N SER A 2 11.68 14.14 6.14
CA SER A 2 10.40 13.55 5.75
C SER A 2 10.66 12.60 4.59
N LEU A 3 10.36 11.32 4.79
CA LEU A 3 10.35 10.35 3.70
C LEU A 3 8.99 10.45 3.01
N SER A 4 8.91 11.18 1.90
CA SER A 4 7.73 11.24 1.05
C SER A 4 7.89 10.23 -0.08
N PHE A 5 6.96 9.29 -0.19
CA PHE A 5 6.92 8.29 -1.26
C PHE A 5 5.69 8.50 -2.15
N SER A 6 5.72 8.00 -3.38
CA SER A 6 4.58 8.10 -4.30
C SER A 6 4.34 6.75 -4.97
N LEU A 7 3.10 6.25 -4.91
CA LEU A 7 2.66 5.06 -5.64
C LEU A 7 1.69 5.50 -6.72
N THR A 8 2.24 5.89 -7.87
CA THR A 8 1.49 6.46 -9.00
C THR A 8 1.26 5.49 -10.14
N GLU A 9 1.83 4.29 -10.06
CA GLU A 9 1.68 3.27 -11.09
C GLU A 9 0.22 2.82 -11.19
N ALA A 10 -0.19 2.43 -12.41
CA ALA A 10 -1.52 1.88 -12.61
C ALA A 10 -1.56 0.46 -12.04
N LEU A 11 -2.73 0.06 -11.52
CA LEU A 11 -2.95 -1.28 -10.97
C LEU A 11 -2.47 -2.41 -11.89
N PRO A 12 -2.71 -2.40 -13.22
CA PRO A 12 -2.25 -3.47 -14.10
C PRO A 12 -0.73 -3.64 -14.10
N VAL A 13 0.04 -2.57 -13.87
CA VAL A 13 1.51 -2.62 -13.81
C VAL A 13 1.93 -3.29 -12.51
N ILE A 14 1.33 -2.90 -11.38
CA ILE A 14 1.60 -3.51 -10.08
C ILE A 14 1.25 -5.00 -10.09
N GLN A 15 0.14 -5.38 -10.74
CA GLN A 15 -0.30 -6.77 -10.86
C GLN A 15 0.60 -7.66 -11.72
N GLN A 16 1.47 -7.09 -12.57
CA GLN A 16 2.49 -7.88 -13.27
C GLN A 16 3.56 -8.40 -12.32
N TYR A 17 3.92 -7.61 -11.31
CA TYR A 17 4.91 -7.98 -10.30
C TYR A 17 4.29 -8.77 -9.15
N TYR A 18 3.06 -8.41 -8.80
CA TYR A 18 2.33 -8.92 -7.65
C TYR A 18 0.89 -9.27 -8.05
N PRO A 19 0.63 -10.47 -8.57
CA PRO A 19 -0.68 -10.89 -9.08
C PRO A 19 -1.63 -11.25 -7.92
N TYR A 20 -1.85 -10.31 -7.02
CA TYR A 20 -2.60 -10.48 -5.79
C TYR A 20 -4.01 -9.90 -5.90
N GLU A 21 -4.91 -10.45 -5.10
CA GLU A 21 -6.28 -9.96 -4.99
C GLU A 21 -6.31 -8.61 -4.26
N LEU A 22 -7.29 -7.78 -4.58
CA LEU A 22 -7.48 -6.48 -3.93
C LEU A 22 -8.64 -6.55 -2.97
N GLU A 23 -8.39 -6.26 -1.68
CA GLU A 23 -9.46 -6.14 -0.69
C GLU A 23 -10.35 -4.91 -0.96
N ALA A 24 -9.76 -3.85 -1.51
CA ALA A 24 -10.43 -2.58 -1.80
C ALA A 24 -9.96 -1.99 -3.14
N ALA A 25 -10.74 -1.07 -3.69
CA ALA A 25 -10.43 -0.40 -4.94
C ALA A 25 -9.04 0.25 -4.91
N TYR A 26 -8.23 -0.04 -5.93
CA TYR A 26 -6.91 0.57 -6.08
C TYR A 26 -7.03 2.06 -6.40
N THR A 27 -6.35 2.90 -5.63
CA THR A 27 -6.25 4.34 -5.89
C THR A 27 -4.79 4.77 -5.84
N PRO A 28 -4.25 5.35 -6.93
CA PRO A 28 -2.89 5.90 -6.92
C PRO A 28 -2.74 6.95 -5.83
N THR A 29 -1.62 6.91 -5.11
CA THR A 29 -1.35 7.85 -4.02
C THR A 29 -0.07 8.62 -4.31
N TYR A 30 -0.20 9.90 -4.63
CA TYR A 30 0.89 10.76 -5.09
C TYR A 30 1.83 11.23 -3.96
N ASN A 31 1.36 11.25 -2.71
CA ASN A 31 2.16 11.68 -1.56
C ASN A 31 1.80 10.82 -0.34
N ILE A 32 2.56 9.74 -0.17
CA ILE A 32 2.43 8.81 0.95
C ILE A 32 3.16 9.44 2.14
N GLY A 33 2.38 9.99 3.07
CA GLY A 33 2.84 10.39 4.38
C GLY A 33 2.78 9.24 5.40
N ILE A 34 3.56 9.36 6.48
CA ILE A 34 3.70 8.40 7.60
C ILE A 34 2.45 8.19 8.46
N TYR A 35 1.30 8.71 8.04
CA TYR A 35 -0.01 8.55 8.68
C TYR A 35 -1.14 8.51 7.65
N MET A 36 -0.81 8.30 6.37
CA MET A 36 -1.79 8.15 5.32
C MET A 36 -2.01 6.67 5.03
N PRO A 37 -3.24 6.29 4.68
CA PRO A 37 -3.52 4.92 4.29
C PRO A 37 -2.95 4.66 2.89
N GLY A 38 -2.19 3.59 2.73
CA GLY A 38 -1.70 3.13 1.44
C GLY A 38 -1.80 1.62 1.29
N MET A 39 -1.40 1.12 0.12
CA MET A 39 -1.51 -0.29 -0.22
C MET A 39 -0.35 -1.09 0.37
N VAL A 40 -0.68 -2.15 1.11
CA VAL A 40 0.27 -3.02 1.80
C VAL A 40 -0.07 -4.47 1.50
N ILE A 41 0.96 -5.28 1.31
CA ILE A 41 0.88 -6.75 1.33
C ILE A 41 1.41 -7.19 2.67
N ARG A 42 0.62 -7.94 3.44
CA ARG A 42 1.08 -8.45 4.72
C ARG A 42 1.68 -9.85 4.58
N ALA A 43 2.59 -10.20 5.48
CA ALA A 43 3.23 -11.51 5.47
C ALA A 43 2.28 -12.65 5.87
N ASP A 44 1.24 -12.38 6.65
CA ASP A 44 0.20 -13.34 7.04
C ASP A 44 -0.76 -13.65 5.88
N GLU A 45 -0.96 -12.70 4.98
CA GLU A 45 -1.85 -12.81 3.81
C GLU A 45 -1.12 -12.32 2.55
N PRO A 46 -0.11 -13.07 2.06
CA PRO A 46 0.77 -12.60 0.98
C PRO A 46 0.06 -12.48 -0.38
N HIS A 47 -1.14 -13.05 -0.51
CA HIS A 47 -1.94 -13.03 -1.74
C HIS A 47 -2.99 -11.91 -1.77
N LEU A 48 -3.02 -11.06 -0.75
CA LEU A 48 -4.01 -9.99 -0.60
C LEU A 48 -3.32 -8.62 -0.46
N MET A 49 -3.64 -7.72 -1.38
CA MET A 49 -3.29 -6.31 -1.28
C MET A 49 -4.44 -5.54 -0.63
N LYS A 50 -4.11 -4.78 0.41
CA LYS A 50 -5.10 -4.01 1.14
C LYS A 50 -4.61 -2.65 1.59
N LYS A 51 -5.57 -1.80 1.94
CA LYS A 51 -5.31 -0.43 2.37
C LYS A 51 -5.11 -0.37 3.87
N MET A 52 -3.91 0.02 4.31
CA MET A 52 -3.56 0.16 5.72
C MET A 52 -2.81 1.47 5.96
N TYR A 53 -2.93 2.01 7.17
CA TYR A 53 -2.12 3.14 7.60
C TYR A 53 -0.68 2.70 7.75
N TYR A 54 0.24 3.42 7.09
CA TYR A 54 1.64 3.35 7.46
C TYR A 54 1.75 4.01 8.84
N SER A 55 2.05 3.24 9.87
CA SER A 55 2.39 3.76 11.19
C SER A 55 3.58 2.96 11.70
N TRP A 56 4.60 3.67 12.17
CA TRP A 56 5.76 3.05 12.79
C TRP A 56 5.59 2.89 14.31
N PHE A 57 4.51 3.44 14.87
CA PHE A 57 4.18 3.30 16.28
C PHE A 57 3.40 2.00 16.50
N PRO A 58 3.85 1.13 17.44
CA PRO A 58 3.04 0.01 17.89
C PRO A 58 1.76 0.54 18.52
N PHE A 59 0.62 -0.02 18.16
CA PHE A 59 -0.58 0.11 18.98
C PHE A 59 -0.34 -0.71 20.24
N PHE A 60 -0.07 -0.05 21.37
CA PHE A 60 0.01 -0.67 22.70
C PHE A 60 -1.39 -0.70 23.34
#